data_AF-A0A3B9RNE4-F1
#
_entry.id   AF-A0A3B9RNE4-F1
#
_cell.length_a   1.000
_cell.length_b   1.000
_cell.length_c   1.000
_cell.angle_alpha   90.00
_cell.angle_beta   90.00
_cell.angle_gamma   90.00
#
_symmetry.space_group_name_H-M   'P 1'
#
loop_
_entity.id
_entity.type
_entity.pdbx_description
1 polymer ?
#
loop_
_entity_poly.entity_id
_entity_poly.type
_entity_poly.pdbx_seq_one_letter_code
_entity_poly.pdbx_strand_id
1 'polypeptide(L)'
;MKQRNLAIKEGRHTLLPVYDLQMAKYGLAIQKERKKAVAEFDQIFPEMYRNVSNSDSNIEIKYQSSWAGCTTEDDIVEYLAKTRNRDFTMMTTTSGIHRDRFTIVQDDGTFSQIGSTGQLRLASLILRTAQMAFFHKKTGKRPLILVDDVLLELDLAKREKFLSLMEGYSQAFFTFLPEEHYFASLASEDALVYDVRQGSFLGHEG
;
A
#
# COMPACT_ATOMS: atom_id res chain seq x y z
N MET A 1 19.67 -10.08 -0.34
CA MET A 1 20.07 -8.76 0.24
C MET A 1 20.93 -8.88 1.50
N LYS A 2 20.46 -9.48 2.61
CA LYS A 2 21.26 -9.57 3.86
C LYS A 2 22.67 -10.15 3.64
N GLN A 3 22.77 -11.27 2.92
CA GLN A 3 24.06 -11.92 2.62
C GLN A 3 24.98 -11.07 1.73
N ARG A 4 24.44 -10.38 0.71
CA ARG A 4 25.21 -9.45 -0.12
C ARG A 4 25.76 -8.27 0.70
N ASN A 5 24.94 -7.67 1.56
CA ASN A 5 25.36 -6.59 2.44
C ASN A 5 26.44 -7.06 3.43
N LEU A 6 26.32 -8.29 3.94
CA LEU A 6 27.35 -8.89 4.80
C LEU A 6 28.66 -9.08 4.04
N ALA A 7 28.62 -9.60 2.82
CA ALA A 7 29.80 -9.77 1.98
C ALA A 7 30.49 -8.44 1.63
N ILE A 8 29.74 -7.36 1.43
CA ILE A 8 30.30 -6.00 1.29
C ILE A 8 31.04 -5.59 2.57
N LYS A 9 30.41 -5.72 3.74
CA LYS A 9 30.99 -5.30 5.03
C LYS A 9 32.24 -6.08 5.41
N GLU A 10 32.29 -7.35 5.07
CA GLU A 10 33.41 -8.24 5.41
C GLU A 10 34.48 -8.31 4.30
N GLY A 11 34.37 -7.50 3.24
CA GLY A 11 35.35 -7.50 2.15
C GLY A 11 35.35 -8.79 1.31
N ARG A 12 34.31 -9.63 1.38
CA ARG A 12 34.17 -10.89 0.63
C ARG A 12 33.71 -10.64 -0.81
N HIS A 13 34.51 -9.86 -1.55
CA HIS A 13 34.13 -9.35 -2.87
C HIS A 13 33.92 -10.43 -3.93
N THR A 14 34.59 -11.58 -3.79
CA THR A 14 34.46 -12.74 -4.68
C THR A 14 33.07 -13.37 -4.67
N LEU A 15 32.29 -13.17 -3.60
CA LEU A 15 30.93 -13.68 -3.48
C LEU A 15 29.89 -12.74 -4.12
N LEU A 16 30.24 -11.49 -4.41
CA LEU A 16 29.29 -10.49 -4.90
C LEU A 16 28.69 -10.85 -6.26
N PRO A 17 29.45 -11.36 -7.26
CA PRO A 17 28.85 -11.80 -8.52
C PRO A 17 27.78 -12.90 -8.35
N VAL A 18 27.99 -13.83 -7.42
CA VAL A 18 27.02 -14.89 -7.10
C VAL A 18 25.73 -14.29 -6.56
N TYR A 19 25.85 -13.31 -5.64
CA TYR A 19 24.68 -12.62 -5.11
C TYR A 19 24.00 -11.70 -6.12
N ASP A 20 24.76 -11.08 -7.03
CA ASP A 20 24.22 -10.21 -8.08
C ASP A 20 23.33 -11.01 -9.04
N LEU A 21 23.76 -12.21 -9.46
CA LEU A 21 22.95 -13.11 -10.28
C LEU A 21 21.63 -13.49 -9.59
N GLN A 22 21.69 -13.87 -8.31
CA GLN A 22 20.49 -14.19 -7.55
C GLN A 22 19.56 -12.98 -7.39
N MET A 23 20.13 -11.80 -7.14
CA MET A 23 19.36 -10.57 -7.02
C MET A 23 18.71 -10.15 -8.33
N ALA A 24 19.40 -10.31 -9.46
CA ALA A 24 18.86 -10.06 -10.79
C ALA A 24 17.67 -10.96 -11.09
N LYS A 25 17.84 -12.29 -10.94
CA LYS A 25 16.78 -13.28 -11.18
C LYS A 25 15.50 -12.99 -10.41
N TYR A 26 15.58 -12.93 -9.08
CA TYR A 26 14.38 -12.73 -8.26
C TYR A 26 13.87 -11.30 -8.33
N GLY A 27 14.77 -10.33 -8.44
CA GLY A 27 14.42 -8.94 -8.48
C GLY A 27 13.69 -8.53 -9.75
N LEU A 28 14.07 -9.07 -10.91
CA LEU A 28 13.34 -8.84 -12.18
C LEU A 28 11.92 -9.42 -12.12
N ALA A 29 11.76 -10.63 -11.58
CA ALA A 29 10.45 -11.25 -11.38
C ALA A 29 9.54 -10.42 -10.45
N ILE A 30 10.09 -9.95 -9.32
CA ILE A 30 9.35 -9.11 -8.37
C ILE A 30 8.99 -7.75 -8.98
N GLN A 31 9.91 -7.12 -9.73
CA GLN A 31 9.66 -5.87 -10.45
C GLN A 31 8.49 -6.02 -11.44
N LYS A 32 8.45 -7.14 -12.17
CA LYS A 32 7.35 -7.43 -13.11
C LYS A 32 6.00 -7.51 -12.40
N GLU A 33 5.92 -8.27 -11.30
CA GLU A 33 4.68 -8.40 -10.54
C GLU A 33 4.26 -7.09 -9.87
N ARG A 34 5.21 -6.28 -9.38
CA ARG A 34 4.93 -4.94 -8.84
C ARG A 34 4.36 -3.99 -9.88
N LYS A 35 4.95 -3.95 -11.07
CA LYS A 35 4.45 -3.14 -12.19
C LYS A 35 3.02 -3.53 -12.56
N LYS A 36 2.74 -4.84 -12.61
CA LYS A 36 1.40 -5.36 -12.86
C LYS A 36 0.41 -4.99 -11.75
N ALA A 37 0.78 -5.19 -10.48
CA ALA A 37 -0.07 -4.87 -9.35
C ALA A 37 -0.43 -3.38 -9.33
N VAL A 38 0.55 -2.50 -9.52
CA VAL A 38 0.32 -1.05 -9.54
C VAL A 38 -0.59 -0.64 -10.68
N ALA A 39 -0.42 -1.19 -11.88
CA ALA A 39 -1.34 -0.93 -12.98
C ALA A 39 -2.78 -1.36 -12.68
N GLU A 40 -2.97 -2.48 -11.96
CA GLU A 40 -4.30 -2.94 -11.56
C GLU A 40 -4.93 -2.08 -10.46
N PHE A 41 -4.12 -1.55 -9.52
CA PHE A 41 -4.59 -0.59 -8.53
C PHE A 41 -4.95 0.76 -9.16
N ASP A 42 -4.12 1.24 -10.08
CA ASP A 42 -4.31 2.51 -10.77
C ASP A 42 -5.55 2.52 -11.68
N GLN A 43 -6.06 1.35 -12.08
CA GLN A 43 -7.34 1.23 -12.79
C GLN A 43 -8.57 1.58 -11.96
N ILE A 44 -8.50 1.46 -10.63
CA ILE A 44 -9.67 1.60 -9.74
C ILE A 44 -9.51 2.74 -8.72
N PHE A 45 -8.28 3.00 -8.28
CA PHE A 45 -7.98 3.97 -7.24
C PHE A 45 -8.41 5.41 -7.59
N PRO A 46 -8.16 5.94 -8.81
CA PRO A 46 -8.48 7.33 -9.13
C PRO A 46 -9.97 7.63 -9.05
N GLU A 47 -10.80 6.71 -9.56
CA GLU A 47 -12.26 6.84 -9.52
C GLU A 47 -12.79 6.75 -8.08
N MET A 48 -12.33 5.76 -7.31
CA MET A 48 -12.70 5.64 -5.90
C MET A 48 -12.33 6.90 -5.10
N TYR A 49 -11.15 7.47 -5.34
CA TYR A 49 -10.71 8.67 -4.65
C TYR A 49 -11.56 9.88 -5.05
N ARG A 50 -11.85 10.07 -6.36
CA ARG A 50 -12.72 11.14 -6.85
C ARG A 50 -14.12 11.06 -6.23
N ASN A 51 -14.70 9.86 -6.17
CA ASN A 51 -16.05 9.63 -5.65
C ASN A 51 -16.22 10.09 -4.20
N VAL A 52 -15.21 9.90 -3.36
CA VAL A 52 -15.25 10.31 -1.95
C VAL A 52 -14.78 11.75 -1.75
N SER A 53 -13.68 12.15 -2.41
CA SER A 53 -13.08 13.48 -2.20
C SER A 53 -13.86 14.62 -2.87
N ASN A 54 -14.69 14.32 -3.88
CA ASN A 54 -15.28 15.31 -4.80
C ASN A 54 -14.22 16.18 -5.50
N SER A 55 -13.00 15.68 -5.63
CA SER A 55 -11.90 16.39 -6.29
C SER A 55 -11.82 16.00 -7.77
N ASP A 56 -11.71 17.01 -8.64
CA ASP A 56 -11.47 16.81 -10.07
C ASP A 56 -9.99 16.56 -10.41
N SER A 57 -9.11 16.58 -9.41
CA SER A 57 -7.67 16.39 -9.62
C SER A 57 -7.36 15.00 -10.16
N ASN A 58 -6.41 14.91 -11.09
CA ASN A 58 -5.97 13.63 -11.62
C ASN A 58 -5.01 12.98 -10.64
N ILE A 59 -5.38 11.86 -10.04
CA ILE A 59 -4.55 11.13 -9.08
C ILE A 59 -4.15 9.78 -9.66
N GLU A 60 -2.87 9.41 -9.55
CA GLU A 60 -2.30 8.20 -10.13
C GLU A 60 -1.35 7.51 -9.15
N ILE A 61 -1.31 6.17 -9.19
CA ILE A 61 -0.33 5.36 -8.45
C ILE A 61 0.83 5.03 -9.40
N LYS A 62 2.01 5.53 -9.08
CA LYS A 62 3.24 5.29 -9.85
C LYS A 62 4.19 4.35 -9.13
N TYR A 63 4.74 3.42 -9.88
CA TYR A 63 5.84 2.55 -9.47
C TYR A 63 7.14 3.06 -10.06
N GLN A 64 8.08 3.43 -9.20
CA GLN A 64 9.43 3.86 -9.58
C GLN A 64 10.42 2.76 -9.21
N SER A 65 10.83 1.96 -10.20
CA SER A 65 11.84 0.94 -10.00
C SER A 65 13.24 1.55 -9.86
N SER A 66 14.03 1.02 -8.92
CA SER A 66 15.47 1.30 -8.81
C SER A 66 16.27 0.82 -10.03
N TRP A 67 15.73 -0.12 -10.80
CA TRP A 67 16.29 -0.66 -12.04
C TRP A 67 15.38 -0.32 -13.22
N ALA A 68 14.85 0.90 -13.24
CA ALA A 68 14.12 1.42 -14.39
C ALA A 68 14.98 1.29 -15.66
N GLY A 69 14.42 0.68 -16.70
CA GLY A 69 15.13 0.40 -17.97
C GLY A 69 15.82 -0.95 -18.04
N CYS A 70 16.03 -1.66 -16.93
CA CYS A 70 16.51 -3.04 -16.96
C CYS A 70 15.37 -3.99 -17.35
N THR A 71 15.60 -4.77 -18.41
CA THR A 71 14.65 -5.73 -18.97
C THR A 71 15.11 -7.19 -18.87
N THR A 72 16.42 -7.39 -18.71
CA THR A 72 17.05 -8.72 -18.56
C THR A 72 17.78 -8.85 -17.22
N GLU A 73 18.13 -10.08 -16.83
CA GLU A 73 18.97 -10.32 -15.65
C GLU A 73 20.36 -9.69 -15.83
N ASP A 74 20.91 -9.76 -17.05
CA ASP A 74 22.22 -9.19 -17.38
C ASP A 74 22.25 -7.67 -17.23
N ASP A 75 21.17 -6.96 -17.63
CA ASP A 75 21.04 -5.52 -17.42
C ASP A 75 21.16 -5.14 -15.93
N ILE A 76 20.57 -5.96 -15.05
CA ILE A 76 20.60 -5.74 -13.59
C ILE A 76 21.99 -6.06 -13.04
N VAL A 77 22.61 -7.14 -13.48
CA VAL A 77 23.99 -7.49 -13.07
C VAL A 77 24.95 -6.38 -13.47
N GLU A 78 24.84 -5.85 -14.69
CA GLU A 78 25.64 -4.73 -15.16
C GLU A 78 25.36 -3.46 -14.32
N TYR A 79 24.10 -3.19 -13.99
CA TYR A 79 23.73 -2.08 -13.12
C TYR A 79 24.36 -2.22 -11.71
N LEU A 80 24.28 -3.41 -11.11
CA LEU A 80 24.86 -3.71 -9.80
C LEU A 80 26.39 -3.60 -9.79
N ALA A 81 27.04 -3.93 -10.92
CA ALA A 81 28.47 -3.71 -11.11
C ALA A 81 28.80 -2.21 -11.18
N LYS A 82 28.00 -1.41 -11.91
CA LYS A 82 28.16 0.06 -12.00
C LYS A 82 27.99 0.74 -10.64
N THR A 83 27.07 0.28 -9.80
CA THR A 83 26.85 0.86 -8.45
C THR A 83 27.78 0.30 -7.38
N ARG A 84 28.72 -0.59 -7.71
CA ARG A 84 29.52 -1.33 -6.73
C ARG A 84 30.37 -0.45 -5.82
N ASN A 85 31.03 0.58 -6.39
CA ASN A 85 31.85 1.50 -5.58
C ASN A 85 31.00 2.27 -4.57
N ARG A 86 29.81 2.71 -4.98
CA ARG A 86 28.85 3.36 -4.08
C ARG A 86 28.37 2.41 -2.98
N ASP A 87 28.14 1.14 -3.32
CA ASP A 87 27.77 0.11 -2.33
C ASP A 87 28.86 -0.10 -1.28
N PHE A 88 30.14 -0.08 -1.69
CA PHE A 88 31.28 -0.16 -0.78
C PHE A 88 31.36 1.05 0.15
N THR A 89 31.28 2.27 -0.40
CA THR A 89 31.29 3.51 0.40
C THR A 89 30.14 3.55 1.41
N MET A 90 28.95 3.09 1.02
CA MET A 90 27.76 3.08 1.89
C MET A 90 27.64 1.83 2.77
N MET A 91 28.55 0.86 2.62
CA MET A 91 28.53 -0.46 3.28
C MET A 91 27.17 -1.18 3.16
N THR A 92 26.46 -0.97 2.05
CA THR A 92 25.11 -1.51 1.82
C THR A 92 24.77 -1.48 0.35
N THR A 93 23.91 -2.40 -0.09
CA THR A 93 23.38 -2.41 -1.45
C THR A 93 22.49 -1.18 -1.70
N THR A 94 22.90 -0.33 -2.64
CA THR A 94 22.26 0.96 -2.93
C THR A 94 21.22 0.93 -4.03
N SER A 95 21.11 -0.18 -4.78
CA SER A 95 20.11 -0.36 -5.85
C SER A 95 19.37 -1.70 -5.73
N GLY A 96 18.16 -1.76 -6.28
CA GLY A 96 17.33 -2.96 -6.38
C GLY A 96 15.94 -2.82 -5.78
N ILE A 97 15.15 -3.90 -5.87
CA ILE A 97 13.72 -3.88 -5.54
C ILE A 97 13.41 -3.34 -4.12
N HIS A 98 14.32 -3.46 -3.16
CA HIS A 98 14.15 -2.90 -1.81
C HIS A 98 14.27 -1.38 -1.75
N ARG A 99 14.71 -0.74 -2.82
CA ARG A 99 14.83 0.72 -3.00
C ARG A 99 13.75 1.31 -3.90
N ASP A 100 12.92 0.47 -4.50
CA ASP A 100 11.80 0.92 -5.31
C ASP A 100 10.84 1.80 -4.51
N ARG A 101 10.14 2.69 -5.20
CA ARG A 101 9.12 3.56 -4.60
C ARG A 101 7.76 3.31 -5.23
N PHE A 102 6.73 3.43 -4.40
CA PHE A 102 5.34 3.53 -4.81
C PHE A 102 4.87 4.90 -4.37
N THR A 103 4.41 5.72 -5.31
CA THR A 103 4.06 7.11 -5.06
C THR A 103 2.69 7.39 -5.64
N ILE A 104 1.86 8.07 -4.87
CA ILE A 104 0.66 8.69 -5.41
C ILE A 104 1.08 10.06 -5.97
N VAL A 105 0.70 10.35 -7.20
CA VAL A 105 0.95 11.61 -7.88
C VAL A 105 -0.40 12.26 -8.13
N GLN A 106 -0.49 13.56 -7.88
CA GLN A 106 -1.65 14.36 -8.28
C GLN A 106 -1.18 15.41 -9.26
N ASP A 107 -1.78 15.40 -10.45
CA ASP A 107 -1.38 16.22 -11.60
C ASP A 107 0.12 15.99 -11.93
N ASP A 108 0.99 16.96 -11.66
CA ASP A 108 2.45 16.87 -11.81
C ASP A 108 3.22 16.75 -10.47
N GLY A 109 2.52 16.82 -9.33
CA GLY A 109 3.10 16.85 -7.99
C GLY A 109 3.05 15.51 -7.25
N THR A 110 4.04 15.26 -6.38
CA THR A 110 3.97 14.11 -5.45
C THR A 110 2.89 14.37 -4.41
N PHE A 111 1.84 13.56 -4.38
CA PHE A 111 0.65 13.82 -3.57
C PHE A 111 0.98 13.93 -2.08
N SER A 112 1.92 13.12 -1.57
CA SER A 112 2.37 13.19 -0.16
C SER A 112 3.02 14.51 0.25
N GLN A 113 3.41 15.35 -0.71
CA GLN A 113 4.03 16.66 -0.45
C GLN A 113 3.03 17.82 -0.56
N ILE A 114 2.00 17.68 -1.40
CA ILE A 114 1.06 18.75 -1.71
C ILE A 114 -0.32 18.57 -1.06
N GLY A 115 -0.70 17.33 -0.74
CA GLY A 115 -1.99 17.02 -0.14
C GLY A 115 -2.04 17.46 1.33
N SER A 116 -3.17 18.04 1.72
CA SER A 116 -3.47 18.28 3.14
C SER A 116 -3.51 16.96 3.93
N THR A 117 -3.33 17.03 5.25
CA THR A 117 -3.37 15.84 6.12
C THR A 117 -4.64 15.01 5.93
N GLY A 118 -5.80 15.65 5.77
CA GLY A 118 -7.08 14.97 5.50
C GLY A 118 -7.13 14.28 4.14
N GLN A 119 -6.56 14.89 3.10
CA GLN A 119 -6.45 14.28 1.77
C GLN A 119 -5.52 13.07 1.75
N LEU A 120 -4.38 13.14 2.45
CA LEU A 120 -3.44 12.02 2.57
C LEU A 120 -4.08 10.83 3.30
N ARG A 121 -4.82 11.10 4.38
CA ARG A 121 -5.56 10.09 5.12
C ARG A 121 -6.65 9.46 4.29
N LEU A 122 -7.45 10.27 3.60
CA LEU A 122 -8.47 9.78 2.68
C LEU A 122 -7.86 8.89 1.59
N ALA A 123 -6.77 9.31 0.95
CA ALA A 123 -6.09 8.48 -0.06
C ALA A 123 -5.58 7.16 0.51
N SER A 124 -5.06 7.15 1.75
CA SER A 124 -4.66 5.92 2.44
C SER A 124 -5.85 4.98 2.65
N LEU A 125 -7.00 5.50 3.09
CA LEU A 125 -8.23 4.73 3.25
C LEU A 125 -8.73 4.16 1.93
N ILE A 126 -8.80 4.99 0.88
CA ILE A 126 -9.19 4.55 -0.45
C ILE A 126 -8.24 3.50 -1.01
N LEU A 127 -6.93 3.60 -0.73
CA LEU A 127 -5.97 2.58 -1.13
C LEU A 127 -6.23 1.23 -0.45
N ARG A 128 -6.71 1.22 0.80
CA ARG A 128 -7.14 -0.01 1.49
C ARG A 128 -8.42 -0.59 0.89
N THR A 129 -9.36 0.26 0.50
CA THR A 129 -10.56 -0.19 -0.23
C THR A 129 -10.21 -0.74 -1.61
N ALA A 130 -9.28 -0.10 -2.34
CA ALA A 130 -8.76 -0.63 -3.60
C ALA A 130 -8.07 -1.99 -3.40
N GLN A 131 -7.34 -2.16 -2.29
CA GLN A 131 -6.74 -3.45 -1.92
C GLN A 131 -7.81 -4.52 -1.67
N MET A 132 -8.93 -4.17 -1.04
CA MET A 132 -10.08 -5.07 -0.84
C MET A 132 -10.65 -5.57 -2.17
N ALA A 133 -10.91 -4.64 -3.10
CA ALA A 133 -11.41 -4.95 -4.44
C ALA A 133 -10.40 -5.80 -5.23
N PHE A 134 -9.11 -5.46 -5.16
CA PHE A 134 -8.03 -6.23 -5.78
C PHE A 134 -7.97 -7.67 -5.22
N PHE A 135 -8.05 -7.84 -3.90
CA PHE A 135 -8.06 -9.15 -3.26
C PHE A 135 -9.24 -10.00 -3.74
N HIS A 136 -10.45 -9.43 -3.77
CA HIS A 136 -11.64 -10.12 -4.26
C HIS A 136 -11.48 -10.54 -5.73
N LYS A 137 -11.02 -9.62 -6.59
CA LYS A 137 -10.76 -9.90 -8.02
C LYS A 137 -9.74 -11.03 -8.23
N LYS A 138 -8.69 -11.11 -7.38
CA LYS A 138 -7.63 -12.11 -7.51
C LYS A 138 -8.00 -13.48 -6.96
N THR A 139 -8.79 -13.53 -5.90
CA THR A 139 -9.02 -14.76 -5.12
C THR A 139 -10.44 -15.30 -5.26
N GLY A 140 -11.38 -14.49 -5.74
CA GLY A 140 -12.82 -14.78 -5.70
C GLY A 140 -13.41 -14.79 -4.29
N LYS A 141 -12.64 -14.41 -3.27
CA LYS A 141 -13.05 -14.43 -1.85
C LYS A 141 -13.32 -13.02 -1.36
N ARG A 142 -14.37 -12.88 -0.56
CA ARG A 142 -14.67 -11.65 0.18
C ARG A 142 -13.79 -11.56 1.42
N PRO A 143 -13.05 -10.45 1.63
CA PRO A 143 -12.16 -10.32 2.78
C PRO A 143 -12.93 -9.98 4.06
N LEU A 144 -12.32 -10.31 5.19
CA LEU A 144 -12.68 -9.75 6.49
C LEU A 144 -11.98 -8.40 6.66
N ILE A 145 -12.71 -7.39 7.10
CA ILE A 145 -12.22 -6.02 7.23
C ILE A 145 -12.16 -5.61 8.70
N LEU A 146 -11.08 -4.92 9.07
CA LEU A 146 -10.88 -4.31 10.39
C LEU A 146 -10.69 -2.81 10.20
N VAL A 147 -11.54 -2.01 10.83
CA VAL A 147 -11.54 -0.55 10.77
C VAL A 147 -11.32 -0.01 12.17
N ASP A 148 -10.11 0.49 12.43
CA ASP A 148 -9.69 0.89 13.79
C ASP A 148 -9.64 2.41 13.93
N ASP A 149 -10.71 3.02 14.42
CA ASP A 149 -10.83 4.46 14.72
C ASP A 149 -10.43 5.42 13.58
N VAL A 150 -10.43 4.94 12.33
CA VAL A 150 -9.96 5.72 11.17
C VAL A 150 -11.05 6.60 10.55
N LEU A 151 -12.31 6.46 10.97
CA LEU A 151 -13.46 7.15 10.37
C LEU A 151 -13.77 8.50 11.02
N LEU A 152 -13.26 8.73 12.25
CA LEU A 152 -13.48 9.95 13.02
C LEU A 152 -13.02 11.22 12.29
N GLU A 153 -11.96 11.10 11.51
CA GLU A 153 -11.27 12.23 10.88
C GLU A 153 -11.89 12.63 9.53
N LEU A 154 -12.92 11.90 9.08
CA LEU A 154 -13.72 12.24 7.90
C LEU A 154 -14.97 13.02 8.31
N ASP A 155 -15.30 14.05 7.52
CA ASP A 155 -16.62 14.67 7.60
C ASP A 155 -17.73 13.65 7.22
N LEU A 156 -18.97 13.93 7.66
CA LEU A 156 -20.09 13.01 7.52
C LEU A 156 -20.31 12.57 6.07
N ALA A 157 -20.29 13.50 5.13
CA ALA A 157 -20.53 13.23 3.71
C ALA A 157 -19.44 12.34 3.10
N LYS A 158 -18.17 12.59 3.41
CA LYS A 158 -17.05 11.73 2.97
C LYS A 158 -17.11 10.36 3.62
N ARG A 159 -17.51 10.28 4.88
CA ARG A 159 -17.66 9.02 5.60
C ARG A 159 -18.70 8.13 4.92
N GLU A 160 -19.90 8.64 4.66
CA GLU A 160 -20.97 7.89 3.97
C GLU A 160 -20.50 7.37 2.61
N LYS A 161 -19.84 8.22 1.82
CA LYS A 161 -19.26 7.83 0.53
C LYS A 161 -18.14 6.80 0.65
N PHE A 162 -17.32 6.88 1.69
CA PHE A 162 -16.28 5.88 1.94
C PHE A 162 -16.89 4.53 2.31
N LEU A 163 -17.90 4.54 3.19
CA LEU A 163 -18.60 3.33 3.61
C LEU A 163 -19.30 2.64 2.44
N SER A 164 -19.89 3.39 1.50
CA SER A 164 -20.51 2.81 0.30
C SER A 164 -19.50 2.20 -0.68
N LEU A 165 -18.21 2.57 -0.59
CA LEU A 165 -17.15 1.87 -1.34
C LEU A 165 -16.72 0.56 -0.68
N MET A 166 -16.97 0.41 0.62
CA MET A 166 -16.66 -0.81 1.36
C MET A 166 -17.78 -1.84 1.20
N GLU A 167 -18.06 -2.27 -0.03
CA GLU A 167 -18.97 -3.36 -0.32
C GLU A 167 -18.22 -4.67 -0.61
N GLY A 168 -18.89 -5.80 -0.45
CA GLY A 168 -18.31 -7.10 -0.83
C GLY A 168 -17.27 -7.65 0.15
N TYR A 169 -17.27 -7.19 1.40
CA TYR A 169 -16.63 -7.89 2.52
C TYR A 169 -17.49 -9.08 2.98
N SER A 170 -16.88 -10.02 3.72
CA SER A 170 -17.58 -11.14 4.36
C SER A 170 -18.02 -10.79 5.78
N GLN A 171 -17.17 -10.08 6.51
CA GLN A 171 -17.44 -9.54 7.83
C GLN A 171 -16.58 -8.28 8.03
N ALA A 172 -17.11 -7.29 8.73
CA ALA A 172 -16.38 -6.07 9.08
C ALA A 172 -16.46 -5.82 10.59
N PHE A 173 -15.34 -5.41 11.18
CA PHE A 173 -15.25 -4.97 12.57
C PHE A 173 -14.86 -3.50 12.59
N PHE A 174 -15.60 -2.71 13.35
CA PHE A 174 -15.38 -1.28 13.52
C PHE A 174 -15.12 -1.00 15.00
N THR A 175 -14.12 -0.18 15.29
CA THR A 175 -13.93 0.44 16.61
C THR A 175 -14.26 1.93 16.51
N PHE A 176 -14.92 2.45 17.53
CA PHE A 176 -15.36 3.84 17.63
C PHE A 176 -15.58 4.22 19.10
N LEU A 177 -15.54 5.52 19.41
CA LEU A 177 -15.89 6.02 20.73
C LEU A 177 -17.42 6.03 20.94
N PRO A 178 -17.92 5.85 22.17
CA PRO A 178 -19.37 5.80 22.45
C PRO A 178 -20.15 7.06 22.03
N GLU A 179 -19.49 8.22 21.97
CA GLU A 179 -20.10 9.50 21.62
C GLU A 179 -20.32 9.68 20.10
N GLU A 180 -19.91 8.71 19.30
CA GLU A 180 -19.91 8.79 17.84
C GLU A 180 -21.25 8.34 17.24
N HIS A 181 -22.07 9.31 16.83
CA HIS A 181 -23.43 9.06 16.34
C HIS A 181 -23.53 8.52 14.90
N TYR A 182 -22.41 8.36 14.20
CA TYR A 182 -22.43 7.81 12.84
C TYR A 182 -22.57 6.28 12.80
N PHE A 183 -22.54 5.61 13.96
CA PHE A 183 -22.90 4.19 14.03
C PHE A 183 -24.30 3.92 13.46
N ALA A 184 -25.25 4.86 13.61
CA ALA A 184 -26.60 4.69 13.08
C ALA A 184 -26.67 4.51 11.56
N SER A 185 -25.67 5.01 10.80
CA SER A 185 -25.58 4.78 9.35
C SER A 185 -24.80 3.53 8.97
N LEU A 186 -24.06 2.94 9.92
CA LEU A 186 -23.33 1.67 9.79
C LEU A 186 -24.15 0.47 10.25
N ALA A 187 -25.05 0.68 11.21
CA ALA A 187 -25.88 -0.33 11.81
C ALA A 187 -26.94 -0.80 10.81
N SER A 188 -26.65 -1.89 10.10
CA SER A 188 -27.71 -2.74 9.54
C SER A 188 -28.50 -3.39 10.68
N GLU A 189 -29.71 -3.88 10.41
CA GLU A 189 -30.50 -4.65 11.39
C GLU A 189 -29.70 -5.82 12.03
N ASP A 190 -28.72 -6.37 11.30
CA ASP A 190 -27.87 -7.48 11.77
C ASP A 190 -26.56 -7.05 12.49
N ALA A 191 -26.34 -5.76 12.77
CA ALA A 191 -25.10 -5.30 13.37
C ALA A 191 -25.01 -5.63 14.87
N LEU A 192 -23.90 -6.24 15.30
CA LEU A 192 -23.63 -6.53 16.71
C LEU A 192 -22.77 -5.43 17.33
N VAL A 193 -23.21 -4.92 18.49
CA VAL A 193 -22.50 -3.87 19.23
C VAL A 193 -21.95 -4.44 20.53
N TYR A 194 -20.66 -4.19 20.75
CA TYR A 194 -19.97 -4.60 21.97
C TYR A 194 -19.34 -3.41 22.65
N ASP A 195 -19.68 -3.21 23.92
CA ASP A 195 -18.99 -2.28 24.80
C ASP A 195 -17.70 -2.93 25.31
N VAL A 196 -16.55 -2.29 25.09
CA VAL A 196 -15.26 -2.80 25.57
C VAL A 196 -14.81 -2.00 26.79
N ARG A 197 -14.73 -2.65 27.95
CA ARG A 197 -14.28 -2.02 29.21
C ARG A 197 -13.31 -2.94 29.93
N GLN A 198 -12.16 -2.38 30.37
CA GLN A 198 -11.13 -3.12 31.11
C GLN A 198 -10.69 -4.44 30.43
N GLY A 199 -10.63 -4.45 29.10
CA GLY A 199 -10.26 -5.64 28.31
C GLY A 199 -11.35 -6.71 28.18
N SER A 200 -12.59 -6.43 28.61
CA SER A 200 -13.74 -7.33 28.49
C SER A 200 -14.78 -6.78 27.52
N PHE A 201 -15.42 -7.67 26.75
CA PHE A 201 -16.52 -7.34 25.84
C PHE A 201 -17.86 -7.58 26.53
N LEU A 202 -18.70 -6.54 26.59
CA LEU A 202 -20.07 -6.59 27.08
C LEU A 202 -20.99 -6.46 25.86
N GLY A 203 -21.72 -7.53 25.53
CA GLY A 203 -22.61 -7.52 24.37
C GLY A 203 -23.94 -6.84 24.66
N HIS A 204 -24.41 -6.03 23.71
CA HIS A 204 -25.80 -5.58 23.64
C HIS A 204 -26.43 -6.18 22.37
N GLU A 205 -27.53 -6.92 22.52
CA GLU A 205 -28.38 -7.24 21.37
C GLU A 205 -29.05 -5.93 20.92
N GLY A 206 -28.93 -5.62 19.63
CA GLY A 206 -29.50 -4.41 18.99
C GLY A 206 -31.02 -4.42 18.94
#